data_AF-I6WTV4-F1
#
_entry.id   AF-I6WTV4-F1
#
_cell.length_a   1.000
_cell.length_b   1.000
_cell.length_c   1.000
_cell.angle_alpha   90.00
_cell.angle_beta   90.00
_cell.angle_gamma   90.00
#
_symmetry.space_group_name_H-M   'P 1'
#
loop_
_entity.id
_entity.type
_entity.pdbx_description
1 polymer ?
#
loop_
_entity_poly.entity_id
_entity_poly.type
_entity_poly.pdbx_seq_one_letter_code
_entity_poly.pdbx_strand_id
1 'polypeptide(L)'
;MISGQLPEEYISSTVLGKMKLEHQFKEAFFVMPKVYYLDYGDSQVYKCKGFPGDLTRADFEGLYNGETLDLKVTKWSKDRVEGKVFIKSDLPYKVFDSL
;
A
#
# COMPACT_ATOMS: atom_id res chain seq x y z
N MET A 1 -20.13 -7.51 -10.50
CA MET A 1 -19.48 -6.18 -10.62
C MET A 1 -20.58 -5.15 -10.80
N ILE A 2 -20.51 -4.01 -10.11
CA ILE A 2 -21.41 -2.88 -10.38
C ILE A 2 -20.88 -2.21 -11.65
N SER A 3 -21.66 -2.29 -12.73
CA SER A 3 -21.34 -1.70 -14.03
C SER A 3 -22.27 -0.51 -14.26
N GLY A 4 -21.72 0.71 -14.14
CA GLY A 4 -22.43 1.98 -14.37
C GLY A 4 -21.56 3.17 -14.00
N GLN A 5 -21.75 4.31 -14.66
CA GLN A 5 -21.12 5.56 -14.24
C GLN A 5 -21.76 6.02 -12.92
N LEU A 6 -20.93 6.51 -11.99
CA LEU A 6 -21.44 7.11 -10.75
C LEU A 6 -22.26 8.37 -11.12
N PRO A 7 -23.47 8.56 -10.56
CA PRO A 7 -24.27 9.75 -10.84
C PRO A 7 -23.50 11.05 -10.58
N GLU A 8 -23.64 12.02 -11.51
CA GLU A 8 -22.89 13.28 -11.47
C GLU A 8 -23.12 14.08 -10.19
N GLU A 9 -24.30 13.94 -9.58
CA GLU A 9 -24.65 14.58 -8.30
C GLU A 9 -23.70 14.21 -7.15
N TYR A 10 -23.05 13.04 -7.19
CA TYR A 10 -22.08 12.61 -6.19
C TYR A 10 -20.63 13.00 -6.50
N ILE A 11 -20.37 13.59 -7.67
CA ILE A 11 -19.03 13.91 -8.15
C ILE A 11 -18.79 15.42 -8.07
N SER A 12 -17.70 15.82 -7.40
CA SER A 12 -17.22 17.20 -7.45
C SER A 12 -15.77 17.25 -6.95
N SER A 13 -14.96 18.09 -7.59
CA SER A 13 -13.57 18.33 -7.16
C SER A 13 -13.43 19.40 -6.08
N THR A 14 -14.51 20.12 -5.75
CA THR A 14 -14.48 21.32 -4.88
C THR A 14 -15.49 21.27 -3.73
N VAL A 15 -16.57 20.50 -3.84
CA VAL A 15 -17.60 20.41 -2.80
C VAL A 15 -17.27 19.30 -1.80
N LEU A 16 -17.21 19.66 -0.51
CA LEU A 16 -16.97 18.72 0.57
C LEU A 16 -18.04 17.63 0.63
N GLY A 17 -17.62 16.38 0.86
CA GLY A 17 -18.50 15.22 0.95
C GLY A 17 -18.84 14.57 -0.39
N LYS A 18 -18.43 15.16 -1.51
CA LYS A 18 -18.53 14.55 -2.85
C LYS A 18 -17.23 13.85 -3.24
N MET A 19 -17.34 12.92 -4.18
CA MET A 19 -16.21 12.15 -4.70
C MET A 19 -15.45 12.95 -5.74
N LYS A 20 -14.13 13.03 -5.59
CA LYS A 20 -13.22 13.63 -6.56
C LYS A 20 -12.47 12.53 -7.30
N LEU A 21 -12.37 12.65 -8.62
CA LEU A 21 -11.43 11.83 -9.39
C LEU A 21 -10.01 12.36 -9.17
N GLU A 22 -9.21 11.64 -8.41
CA GLU A 22 -7.82 12.06 -8.11
C GLU A 22 -6.82 11.55 -9.13
N HIS A 23 -7.00 10.31 -9.60
CA HIS A 23 -5.97 9.55 -10.29
C HIS A 23 -6.55 8.64 -11.36
N GLN A 24 -5.86 8.53 -12.50
CA GLN A 24 -6.10 7.53 -13.55
C GLN A 24 -4.79 6.80 -13.81
N PHE A 25 -4.74 5.51 -13.52
CA PHE A 25 -3.55 4.67 -13.69
C PHE A 25 -3.74 3.73 -14.89
N LYS A 26 -2.63 3.31 -15.51
CA LYS A 26 -2.61 2.34 -16.62
C LYS A 26 -2.74 0.91 -16.10
N GLU A 27 -2.01 0.60 -15.04
CA GLU A 27 -1.97 -0.72 -14.41
C GLU A 27 -1.89 -0.57 -12.89
N ALA A 28 -2.45 -1.55 -12.18
CA ALA A 28 -2.35 -1.60 -10.73
C ALA A 28 -2.38 -3.04 -10.21
N PHE A 29 -1.62 -3.30 -9.16
CA PHE A 29 -1.68 -4.54 -8.38
C PHE A 29 -2.26 -4.22 -6.99
N PHE A 30 -3.37 -4.87 -6.65
CA PHE A 30 -4.00 -4.76 -5.33
C PHE A 30 -3.94 -6.12 -4.64
N VAL A 31 -2.95 -6.31 -3.78
CA VAL A 31 -2.70 -7.59 -3.10
C VAL A 31 -3.59 -7.71 -1.86
N MET A 32 -3.53 -6.72 -0.97
CA MET A 32 -4.28 -6.72 0.30
C MET A 32 -4.53 -5.30 0.79
N PRO A 33 -5.35 -5.08 1.85
CA PRO A 33 -5.59 -3.73 2.37
C PRO A 33 -4.29 -2.99 2.70
N LYS A 34 -4.07 -1.86 2.00
CA LYS A 34 -2.88 -0.99 2.14
C LYS A 34 -1.57 -1.61 1.64
N VAL A 35 -1.64 -2.61 0.75
CA VAL A 35 -0.50 -3.12 -0.02
C VAL A 35 -0.88 -3.14 -1.51
N TYR A 36 -0.34 -2.18 -2.26
CA TYR A 36 -0.68 -1.98 -3.67
C TYR A 36 0.42 -1.25 -4.44
N TYR A 37 0.38 -1.39 -5.76
CA TYR A 37 1.22 -0.68 -6.73
C TYR A 37 0.33 -0.06 -7.81
N LEU A 38 0.63 1.18 -8.22
CA LEU A 38 -0.06 1.93 -9.27
C LEU A 38 0.97 2.47 -10.27
N ASP A 39 0.78 2.17 -11.55
CA ASP A 39 1.55 2.74 -12.65
C ASP A 39 0.74 3.79 -13.41
N TYR A 40 1.24 5.02 -13.46
CA TYR A 40 0.67 6.13 -14.20
C TYR A 40 1.28 6.29 -15.61
N GLY A 41 2.26 5.46 -15.97
CA GLY A 41 3.03 5.54 -17.20
C GLY A 41 4.26 6.43 -17.09
N ASP A 42 4.08 7.65 -16.57
CA ASP A 42 5.18 8.61 -16.38
C ASP A 42 5.75 8.56 -14.95
N SER A 43 5.00 7.96 -14.02
CA SER A 43 5.38 7.82 -12.62
C SER A 43 4.74 6.59 -12.00
N GLN A 44 5.31 6.12 -10.90
CA GLN A 44 4.79 4.99 -10.14
C GLN A 44 4.60 5.37 -8.68
N VAL A 45 3.55 4.83 -8.08
CA VAL A 45 3.27 4.97 -6.65
C VAL A 45 2.99 3.60 -6.08
N TYR A 46 3.63 3.27 -4.97
CA TYR A 46 3.37 2.02 -4.28
C TYR A 46 3.21 2.25 -2.78
N LYS A 47 2.58 1.27 -2.13
CA LYS A 47 2.37 1.25 -0.69
C LYS A 47 2.52 -0.18 -0.19
N CYS A 48 3.34 -0.38 0.83
CA CYS A 48 3.44 -1.65 1.55
C CYS A 48 3.42 -1.37 3.06
N LYS A 49 2.23 -1.41 3.66
CA LYS A 49 2.09 -1.11 5.09
C LYS A 49 2.91 -2.08 5.94
N GLY A 50 3.80 -1.53 6.77
CA GLY A 50 4.62 -2.31 7.71
C GLY A 50 6.04 -2.56 7.22
N PHE A 51 6.33 -2.26 5.95
CA PHE A 51 7.67 -2.25 5.39
C PHE A 51 8.08 -0.83 5.01
N PRO A 52 9.16 -0.28 5.58
CA PRO A 52 9.61 1.08 5.28
C PRO A 52 10.58 1.17 4.08
N GLY A 53 11.03 0.04 3.53
CA GLY A 53 11.96 0.01 2.40
C GLY A 53 11.27 0.10 1.05
N ASP A 54 12.07 0.20 0.00
CA ASP A 54 11.60 0.22 -1.38
C ASP A 54 11.28 -1.18 -1.91
N LEU A 55 10.23 -1.27 -2.72
CA LEU A 55 9.82 -2.47 -3.44
C LEU A 55 9.68 -2.15 -4.93
N THR A 56 9.88 -3.16 -5.76
CA THR A 56 9.79 -3.06 -7.22
C THR A 56 8.43 -3.53 -7.72
N ARG A 57 8.08 -3.18 -8.97
CA ARG A 57 6.87 -3.70 -9.64
C ARG A 57 6.83 -5.24 -9.62
N ALA A 58 7.97 -5.89 -9.87
CA ALA A 58 8.07 -7.34 -9.90
C ALA A 58 7.72 -7.98 -8.55
N ASP A 59 8.08 -7.33 -7.44
CA ASP A 59 7.74 -7.80 -6.09
C ASP A 59 6.21 -7.81 -5.88
N PHE A 60 5.51 -6.77 -6.34
CA PHE A 60 4.04 -6.68 -6.25
C PHE A 60 3.33 -7.64 -7.21
N GLU A 61 3.90 -7.86 -8.39
CA GLU A 61 3.41 -8.85 -9.36
C GLU A 61 3.54 -10.27 -8.80
N GLY A 62 4.69 -10.61 -8.21
CA GLY A 62 4.89 -11.89 -7.51
C GLY A 62 3.91 -12.07 -6.36
N LEU A 63 3.76 -11.06 -5.50
CA LEU A 63 2.77 -11.09 -4.41
C LEU A 63 1.34 -11.30 -4.91
N TYR A 64 0.96 -10.64 -6.01
CA TYR A 64 -0.37 -10.79 -6.62
C TYR A 64 -0.60 -12.21 -7.16
N ASN A 65 0.47 -12.88 -7.57
CA ASN A 65 0.45 -14.28 -8.02
C ASN A 65 0.56 -15.29 -6.85
N GLY A 66 0.54 -14.84 -5.60
CA GLY A 66 0.60 -15.70 -4.41
C GLY A 66 2.02 -16.01 -3.92
N GLU A 67 3.05 -15.36 -4.45
CA GLU A 67 4.41 -15.47 -3.91
C GLU A 67 4.54 -14.76 -2.56
N THR A 68 5.61 -15.07 -1.83
CA THR A 68 5.90 -14.48 -0.52
C THR A 68 7.20 -13.68 -0.59
N LEU A 69 7.21 -12.49 0.02
CA LEU A 69 8.42 -11.71 0.20
C LEU A 69 8.96 -11.86 1.62
N ASP A 70 10.21 -12.31 1.71
CA ASP A 70 10.98 -12.36 2.96
C ASP A 70 11.87 -11.11 3.08
N LEU A 71 11.44 -10.17 3.91
CA LEU A 71 12.07 -8.86 4.10
C LEU A 71 12.65 -8.71 5.51
N LYS A 72 13.40 -7.63 5.73
CA LYS A 72 13.92 -7.24 7.04
C LYS A 72 13.50 -5.83 7.39
N VAL A 73 13.10 -5.60 8.65
CA VAL A 73 12.63 -4.29 9.12
C VAL A 73 13.30 -3.89 10.43
N THR A 74 13.52 -2.59 10.58
CA THR A 74 13.89 -2.00 11.86
C THR A 74 12.62 -1.54 12.57
N LYS A 75 12.32 -2.10 13.75
CA LYS A 75 11.18 -1.69 14.57
C LYS A 75 11.62 -0.88 15.77
N TRP A 76 10.90 0.21 15.98
CA TRP A 76 11.09 1.09 17.12
C TRP A 76 9.93 0.86 18.09
N SER A 77 10.26 0.69 19.37
CA SER A 77 9.27 0.57 20.43
C SER A 77 9.68 1.42 21.62
N LYS A 78 8.70 1.92 22.37
CA LYS A 78 8.93 2.74 23.56
C LYS A 78 8.32 2.05 24.76
N ASP A 79 9.10 1.95 25.82
CA ASP A 79 8.60 1.61 27.15
C ASP A 79 8.39 2.92 27.91
N ARG A 80 7.13 3.20 28.24
CA ARG A 80 6.75 4.43 28.94
C ARG A 80 6.99 4.35 30.44
N VAL A 81 7.01 3.14 31.01
CA VAL A 81 7.23 2.92 32.44
C VAL A 81 8.71 3.10 32.75
N GLU A 82 9.59 2.55 31.91
CA GLU A 82 11.04 2.69 32.07
C GLU A 82 11.62 3.94 31.39
N GLY A 83 10.84 4.65 30.58
CA GLY A 83 11.30 5.82 29.85
C GLY A 83 12.34 5.50 28.76
N LYS A 84 12.32 4.28 28.20
CA LYS A 84 13.32 3.80 27.24
C LYS A 84 12.75 3.66 25.83
N VAL A 85 13.64 3.81 24.84
CA VAL A 85 13.35 3.50 23.43
C VAL A 85 14.22 2.32 23.01
N PHE A 86 13.60 1.31 22.44
CA PHE A 86 14.26 0.13 21.90
C PHE A 86 14.19 0.16 20.37
N ILE A 87 15.36 0.08 19.74
CA ILE A 87 15.52 -0.02 18.29
C ILE A 87 15.99 -1.44 18.01
N LYS A 88 15.13 -2.24 17.35
CA LYS A 88 15.44 -3.62 16.95
C LYS A 88 15.57 -3.66 15.44
N SER A 89 16.81 -3.79 14.98
CA SER A 89 17.16 -3.91 13.55
C SER A 89 17.05 -5.35 13.07
N ASP A 90 16.99 -5.53 11.75
CA ASP A 90 17.06 -6.84 11.07
C ASP A 90 15.99 -7.86 11.50
N LEU A 91 14.84 -7.39 11.97
CA LEU A 91 13.74 -8.29 12.29
C LEU A 91 13.15 -8.87 11.01
N PRO A 92 12.91 -10.19 10.94
CA PRO A 92 12.27 -10.79 9.78
C PRO A 92 10.84 -10.25 9.63
N TYR A 93 10.46 -9.94 8.39
CA TYR A 93 9.16 -9.44 8.03
C TYR A 93 8.67 -10.13 6.77
N LYS A 94 7.59 -10.90 6.90
CA LYS A 94 7.00 -11.62 5.77
C LYS A 94 5.78 -10.88 5.25
N VAL A 95 5.71 -10.72 3.94
CA VAL A 95 4.53 -10.24 3.22
C VAL A 95 4.02 -11.40 2.39
N PHE A 96 2.77 -11.78 2.60
CA PHE A 96 2.09 -12.85 1.87
C PHE A 96 0.66 -12.40 1.62
N ASP A 97 0.07 -12.90 0.52
CA ASP A 97 -1.34 -12.71 0.26
C ASP A 97 -2.16 -13.48 1.31
N SER A 98 -3.15 -12.81 1.90
CA SER A 98 -3.95 -13.33 3.02
C SER A 98 -5.23 -14.04 2.58
N LEU A 99 -5.37 -14.32 1.30
CA LEU A 99 -6.53 -14.98 0.69
C LEU A 99 -6.52 -16.50 0.92
#